data_AF-A0A645H4Q8-F1
#
_entry.id   AF-A0A645H4Q8-F1
#
_cell.length_a   1.000
_cell.length_b   1.000
_cell.length_c   1.000
_cell.angle_alpha   90.00
_cell.angle_beta   90.00
_cell.angle_gamma   90.00
#
_symmetry.space_group_name_H-M   'P 1'
#
loop_
_entity.id
_entity.type
_entity.pdbx_description
1 polymer ?
#
loop_
_entity_poly.entity_id
_entity_poly.type
_entity_poly.pdbx_seq_one_letter_code
_entity_poly.pdbx_strand_id
1 'polypeptide(L)'
;MDGGRVSSAAALERTLAEGAGVVTLTPGRKHVPATEEEYAGKRFVLNSRDAVSVSRAEAESCAAPLGGLAEIAAARRGGFDLGVGLDDGEEPTPYAAHLCAVRELRKRNVDCAVLFLRYPEAAEPFRERFRIHAEIARMYGGYKLGLRLSGISPALFRELRRECGGLLHLEPDAAAWKQIEAYFPV
;
A
#
# COMPACT_ATOMS: atom_id res chain seq x y z
N MET A 1 9.99 -17.01 2.58
CA MET A 1 8.59 -17.36 2.86
C MET A 1 7.79 -16.07 2.98
N ASP A 2 6.61 -15.98 2.40
CA ASP A 2 5.68 -14.87 2.63
C ASP A 2 4.94 -15.10 3.95
N GLY A 3 5.00 -14.13 4.84
CA GLY A 3 4.37 -14.15 6.16
C GLY A 3 2.92 -13.66 6.16
N GLY A 4 2.41 -13.20 5.02
CA GLY A 4 1.03 -12.73 4.86
C GLY A 4 0.79 -11.33 5.43
N ARG A 5 -0.49 -11.00 5.63
CA ARG A 5 -0.96 -9.71 6.15
C ARG A 5 -1.09 -9.75 7.68
N VAL A 6 -0.49 -8.79 8.39
CA VAL A 6 -0.58 -8.65 9.86
C VAL A 6 -0.81 -7.19 10.28
N SER A 7 -1.43 -6.96 11.44
CA SER A 7 -1.82 -5.61 11.90
C SER A 7 -1.30 -5.23 13.30
N SER A 8 -0.38 -6.03 13.86
CA SER A 8 0.19 -5.78 15.19
C SER A 8 1.65 -6.17 15.27
N ALA A 9 2.40 -5.52 16.16
CA ALA A 9 3.79 -5.84 16.43
C ALA A 9 3.97 -7.30 16.88
N ALA A 10 3.10 -7.82 17.75
CA ALA A 10 3.18 -9.21 18.21
C ALA A 10 3.01 -10.22 17.08
N ALA A 11 2.10 -9.95 16.13
CA ALA A 11 1.93 -10.79 14.95
C ALA A 11 3.14 -10.69 14.02
N LEU A 12 3.67 -9.48 13.78
CA LEU A 12 4.89 -9.28 13.00
C LEU A 12 6.07 -10.07 13.58
N GLU A 13 6.35 -9.94 14.88
CA GLU A 13 7.46 -10.66 15.53
C GLU A 13 7.33 -12.18 15.41
N ARG A 14 6.11 -12.72 15.60
CA ARG A 14 5.86 -14.14 15.44
C ARG A 14 6.13 -14.59 14.00
N THR A 15 5.56 -13.89 13.03
CA THR A 15 5.71 -14.21 11.61
C THR A 15 7.18 -14.16 11.18
N LEU A 16 7.95 -13.19 11.66
CA LEU A 16 9.39 -13.12 11.40
C LEU A 16 10.18 -14.22 12.10
N ALA A 17 9.82 -14.58 13.34
CA ALA A 17 10.44 -15.69 14.06
C ALA A 17 10.21 -17.05 13.38
N GLU A 18 9.12 -17.19 12.64
CA GLU A 18 8.81 -18.35 11.79
C GLU A 18 9.58 -18.35 10.46
N GLY A 19 10.41 -17.33 10.20
CA GLY A 19 11.28 -17.25 9.02
C GLY A 19 10.65 -16.55 7.81
N ALA A 20 9.61 -15.74 8.00
CA ALA A 20 9.08 -14.91 6.94
C ALA A 20 10.13 -13.88 6.48
N GLY A 21 10.35 -13.81 5.17
CA GLY A 21 11.23 -12.82 4.53
C GLY A 21 10.45 -11.66 3.92
N VAL A 22 9.13 -11.79 3.81
CA VAL A 22 8.21 -10.75 3.33
C VAL A 22 7.02 -10.72 4.27
N VAL A 23 6.58 -9.52 4.69
CA VAL A 23 5.39 -9.36 5.53
C VAL A 23 4.64 -8.11 5.10
N THR A 24 3.32 -8.20 4.96
CA THR A 24 2.47 -7.04 4.66
C THR A 24 1.82 -6.52 5.93
N LEU A 25 2.07 -5.25 6.29
CA LEU A 25 1.38 -4.60 7.39
C LEU A 25 0.07 -3.98 6.92
N THR A 26 -1.01 -4.19 7.66
CA THR A 26 -2.28 -3.47 7.47
C THR A 26 -2.56 -2.56 8.66
N PRO A 27 -3.20 -1.39 8.47
CA PRO A 27 -3.48 -0.46 9.56
C PRO A 27 -4.30 -1.13 10.66
N GLY A 28 -3.75 -1.18 11.87
CA GLY A 28 -4.47 -1.67 13.04
C GLY A 28 -5.44 -0.65 13.61
N ARG A 29 -6.32 -1.08 14.53
CA ARG A 29 -7.27 -0.18 15.22
C ARG A 29 -6.62 0.76 16.25
N LYS A 30 -5.36 0.52 16.63
CA LYS A 30 -4.67 1.31 17.65
C LYS A 30 -4.21 2.64 17.07
N HIS A 31 -4.66 3.72 17.69
CA HIS A 31 -4.33 5.08 17.33
C HIS A 31 -2.98 5.45 17.96
N VAL A 32 -2.03 5.86 17.12
CA VAL A 32 -0.78 6.51 17.56
C VAL A 32 -0.83 7.96 17.09
N PRO A 33 -0.26 8.93 17.82
CA PRO A 33 -0.34 10.33 17.44
C PRO A 33 0.61 10.63 16.27
N ALA A 34 0.24 10.22 15.05
CA ALA A 34 0.50 11.13 13.94
C ALA A 34 -0.44 12.32 14.14
N THR A 35 0.12 13.52 14.20
CA THR A 35 -0.70 14.71 14.44
C THR A 35 -1.50 15.01 13.18
N GLU A 36 -2.81 14.82 13.27
CA GLU A 36 -3.81 15.17 12.24
C GLU A 36 -3.50 16.54 11.58
N GLU A 37 -3.03 17.50 12.37
CA GLU A 37 -2.58 18.84 12.00
C GLU A 37 -1.53 18.86 10.88
N GLU A 38 -0.76 17.79 10.72
CA GLU A 38 0.23 17.68 9.66
C GLU A 38 -0.39 17.48 8.27
N TYR A 39 -1.65 17.07 8.21
CA TYR A 39 -2.36 16.75 6.98
C TYR A 39 -3.63 17.58 6.80
N ALA A 40 -4.37 17.85 7.88
CA ALA A 40 -5.69 18.48 7.82
C ALA A 40 -5.67 19.83 7.09
N GLY A 41 -6.53 19.95 6.08
CA GLY A 41 -6.70 21.16 5.27
C GLY A 41 -5.52 21.44 4.32
N LYS A 42 -4.54 20.55 4.21
CA LYS A 42 -3.37 20.76 3.35
C LYS A 42 -3.60 20.25 1.95
N ARG A 43 -2.85 20.85 1.03
CA ARG A 43 -2.81 20.50 -0.38
C ARG A 43 -1.38 20.13 -0.75
N PHE A 44 -1.19 18.91 -1.23
CA PHE A 44 0.12 18.38 -1.65
C PHE A 44 0.16 18.38 -3.18
N VAL A 45 1.02 19.22 -3.75
CA VAL A 45 1.21 19.29 -5.21
C VAL A 45 2.22 18.23 -5.63
N LEU A 46 1.82 17.38 -6.57
CA LEU A 46 2.65 16.32 -7.15
C LEU A 46 3.51 16.88 -8.29
N ASN A 47 4.51 16.11 -8.74
CA ASN A 47 5.38 16.50 -9.86
C ASN A 47 4.60 16.74 -11.17
N SER A 48 3.49 16.05 -11.36
CA SER A 48 2.55 16.23 -12.48
C SER A 48 1.72 17.53 -12.41
N ARG A 49 1.85 18.31 -11.32
CA ARG A 49 1.00 19.46 -10.95
C ARG A 49 -0.42 19.10 -10.50
N ASP A 50 -0.78 17.81 -10.49
CA ASP A 50 -1.96 17.37 -9.75
C ASP A 50 -1.81 17.71 -8.27
N ALA A 51 -2.93 17.81 -7.57
CA ALA A 51 -2.90 18.06 -6.14
C ALA A 51 -3.79 17.09 -5.38
N VAL A 52 -3.23 16.56 -4.29
CA VAL A 52 -3.96 15.78 -3.30
C VAL A 52 -4.30 16.71 -2.16
N SER A 53 -5.58 17.06 -2.04
CA SER A 53 -6.11 17.77 -0.87
C SER A 53 -6.45 16.75 0.21
N VAL A 54 -6.14 17.07 1.46
CA VAL A 54 -6.49 16.23 2.60
C VAL A 54 -7.44 17.02 3.50
N SER A 55 -8.70 16.63 3.52
CA SER A 55 -9.69 17.18 4.44
C SER A 55 -9.38 16.81 5.88
N ARG A 56 -10.05 17.47 6.84
CA ARG A 56 -9.91 17.11 8.25
C ARG A 56 -10.34 15.66 8.52
N ALA A 57 -11.48 15.25 7.99
CA ALA A 57 -11.98 13.88 8.14
C ALA A 57 -11.03 12.83 7.53
N GLU A 58 -10.39 13.14 6.39
CA GLU A 58 -9.36 12.28 5.81
C GLU A 58 -8.10 12.22 6.66
N ALA A 59 -7.68 13.35 7.24
CA ALA A 59 -6.55 13.39 8.17
C ALA A 59 -6.84 12.57 9.44
N GLU A 60 -8.04 12.70 10.02
CA GLU A 60 -8.49 11.92 11.19
C GLU A 60 -8.48 10.41 10.89
N SER A 61 -8.98 10.02 9.72
CA SER A 61 -9.07 8.61 9.30
C SER A 61 -7.74 8.00 8.84
N CYS A 62 -6.81 8.79 8.29
CA CYS A 62 -5.52 8.28 7.79
C CYS A 62 -4.40 8.37 8.83
N ALA A 63 -4.29 9.48 9.58
CA ALA A 63 -3.04 9.83 10.24
C ALA A 63 -2.72 8.84 11.37
N ALA A 64 -3.64 8.66 12.32
CA ALA A 64 -3.36 7.84 13.50
C ALA A 64 -3.14 6.35 13.19
N PRO A 65 -3.97 5.69 12.35
CA PRO A 65 -3.75 4.28 11.99
C PRO A 65 -2.44 4.06 11.23
N LEU A 66 -2.10 4.98 10.30
CA LEU A 66 -0.90 4.84 9.46
C LEU A 66 0.37 5.23 10.21
N GLY A 67 0.29 6.17 11.15
CA GLY A 67 1.36 6.46 12.11
C GLY A 67 1.67 5.22 12.97
N GLY A 68 0.64 4.55 13.48
CA GLY A 68 0.82 3.33 14.27
C GLY A 68 1.42 2.17 13.46
N LEU A 69 1.00 2.00 12.20
CA LEU A 69 1.62 1.05 11.28
C LEU A 69 3.10 1.37 11.08
N ALA A 70 3.43 2.65 10.85
CA ALA A 70 4.80 3.07 10.62
C ALA A 70 5.68 2.91 11.86
N GLU A 71 5.14 3.08 13.08
CA GLU A 71 5.84 2.74 14.33
C GLU A 71 6.15 1.24 14.44
N ILE A 72 5.18 0.38 14.12
CA ILE A 72 5.39 -1.08 14.14
C ILE A 72 6.52 -1.46 13.18
N ALA A 73 6.49 -0.91 11.96
CA ALA A 73 7.55 -1.16 10.98
C ALA A 73 8.90 -0.60 11.43
N ALA A 74 8.92 0.59 12.04
CA ALA A 74 10.15 1.23 12.51
C ALA A 74 10.78 0.54 13.71
N ALA A 75 9.99 -0.14 14.55
CA ALA A 75 10.48 -0.91 15.69
C ALA A 75 11.31 -2.12 15.25
N ARG A 76 11.00 -2.68 14.08
CA ARG A 76 11.68 -3.85 13.53
C ARG A 76 12.41 -3.51 12.23
N ARG A 77 13.45 -2.67 12.33
CA ARG A 77 14.23 -2.23 11.16
C ARG A 77 14.98 -3.40 10.51
N GLY A 78 14.73 -3.63 9.22
CA GLY A 78 15.51 -4.50 8.35
C GLY A 78 15.28 -6.01 8.57
N GLY A 79 15.78 -6.81 7.62
CA GLY A 79 15.74 -8.27 7.66
C GLY A 79 14.50 -8.90 7.02
N PHE A 80 13.59 -8.11 6.45
CA PHE A 80 12.45 -8.56 5.66
C PHE A 80 12.01 -7.47 4.67
N ASP A 81 11.30 -7.86 3.61
CA ASP A 81 10.64 -6.94 2.69
C ASP A 81 9.27 -6.55 3.24
N LEU A 82 9.06 -5.25 3.46
CA LEU A 82 7.81 -4.73 4.00
C LEU A 82 6.79 -4.46 2.87
N GLY A 83 5.65 -5.14 2.91
CA GLY A 83 4.44 -4.72 2.23
C GLY A 83 3.58 -3.81 3.12
N VAL A 84 2.76 -2.96 2.54
CA VAL A 84 1.70 -2.21 3.23
C VAL A 84 0.38 -2.41 2.51
N GLY A 85 -0.65 -2.87 3.20
CA GLY A 85 -1.98 -3.09 2.64
C GLY A 85 -2.99 -2.04 3.08
N LEU A 86 -3.56 -1.31 2.12
CA LEU A 86 -4.64 -0.32 2.33
C LEU A 86 -5.92 -0.72 1.57
N ASP A 87 -6.03 -1.99 1.20
CA ASP A 87 -7.01 -2.57 0.29
C ASP A 87 -8.13 -3.37 0.96
N ASP A 88 -8.14 -3.42 2.30
CA ASP A 88 -9.09 -4.18 3.13
C ASP A 88 -10.53 -3.61 3.13
N GLY A 89 -10.71 -2.32 2.79
CA GLY A 89 -12.03 -1.67 2.75
C GLY A 89 -12.88 -2.04 1.52
N GLU A 90 -14.15 -1.64 1.50
CA GLU A 90 -15.00 -1.80 0.30
C GLU A 90 -14.74 -0.71 -0.74
N GLU A 91 -14.47 0.51 -0.28
CA GLU A 91 -14.24 1.67 -1.12
C GLU A 91 -12.81 1.73 -1.68
N PRO A 92 -12.62 2.33 -2.88
CA PRO A 92 -11.29 2.60 -3.41
C PRO A 92 -10.43 3.41 -2.45
N THR A 93 -9.15 3.05 -2.34
CA THR A 93 -8.23 3.68 -1.39
C THR A 93 -8.14 5.19 -1.68
N PRO A 94 -8.42 6.07 -0.71
CA PRO A 94 -8.27 7.51 -0.89
C PRO A 94 -6.82 7.90 -1.19
N TYR A 95 -6.62 8.91 -2.03
CA TYR A 95 -5.29 9.47 -2.28
C TYR A 95 -4.62 9.96 -1.00
N ALA A 96 -5.41 10.54 -0.08
CA ALA A 96 -4.97 10.94 1.24
C ALA A 96 -4.36 9.76 2.02
N ALA A 97 -5.02 8.60 2.06
CA ALA A 97 -4.52 7.42 2.78
C ALA A 97 -3.16 6.94 2.24
N HIS A 98 -3.01 6.87 0.91
CA HIS A 98 -1.72 6.57 0.28
C HIS A 98 -0.65 7.60 0.71
N LEU A 99 -0.95 8.89 0.57
CA LEU A 99 -0.02 9.97 0.90
C LEU A 99 0.38 10.00 2.39
N CYS A 100 -0.57 9.80 3.30
CA CYS A 100 -0.31 9.69 4.73
C CYS A 100 0.62 8.50 5.01
N ALA A 101 0.33 7.32 4.45
CA ALA A 101 1.10 6.10 4.70
C ALA A 101 2.59 6.29 4.34
N VAL A 102 2.86 6.74 3.12
CA VAL A 102 4.24 6.84 2.61
C VAL A 102 5.03 7.95 3.30
N ARG A 103 4.35 9.03 3.73
CA ARG A 103 4.97 10.09 4.50
C ARG A 103 5.27 9.64 5.93
N GLU A 104 4.38 8.90 6.59
CA GLU A 104 4.62 8.36 7.93
C GLU A 104 5.78 7.36 7.97
N LEU A 105 5.89 6.49 6.95
CA LEU A 105 7.01 5.56 6.80
C LEU A 105 8.33 6.31 6.56
N ARG A 106 8.32 7.28 5.65
CA ARG A 106 9.52 8.06 5.32
C ARG A 106 10.03 8.88 6.50
N LYS A 107 9.15 9.49 7.30
CA LYS A 107 9.54 10.20 8.54
C LYS A 107 10.31 9.31 9.52
N ARG A 108 10.06 8.00 9.48
CA ARG A 108 10.68 7.00 10.36
C ARG A 108 11.84 6.25 9.70
N ASN A 109 12.21 6.62 8.48
CA ASN A 109 13.21 5.92 7.65
C ASN A 109 12.87 4.43 7.49
N VAL A 110 11.61 4.14 7.20
CA VAL A 110 11.14 2.78 6.88
C VAL A 110 10.97 2.67 5.37
N ASP A 111 11.67 1.70 4.77
CA ASP A 111 11.51 1.35 3.37
C ASP A 111 10.29 0.44 3.18
N CYS A 112 9.46 0.80 2.21
CA CYS A 112 8.34 -0.02 1.75
C CYS A 112 8.75 -0.73 0.46
N ALA A 113 8.49 -2.03 0.34
CA ALA A 113 8.72 -2.78 -0.89
C ALA A 113 7.50 -2.74 -1.81
N VAL A 114 6.29 -2.87 -1.25
CA VAL A 114 5.03 -2.92 -2.01
C VAL A 114 3.90 -2.24 -1.23
N LEU A 115 3.11 -1.40 -1.91
CA LEU A 115 1.89 -0.81 -1.35
C LEU A 115 0.67 -1.34 -2.12
N PHE A 116 -0.19 -2.09 -1.43
CA PHE A 116 -1.45 -2.61 -1.98
C PHE A 116 -2.57 -1.59 -1.77
N LEU A 117 -3.26 -1.26 -2.86
CA LEU A 117 -4.34 -0.28 -2.88
C LEU A 117 -5.58 -0.92 -3.50
N ARG A 118 -6.75 -0.49 -3.04
CA ARG A 118 -8.02 -0.82 -3.68
C ARG A 118 -8.32 0.18 -4.78
N TYR A 119 -8.60 -0.34 -5.96
CA TYR A 119 -9.01 0.45 -7.12
C TYR A 119 -10.48 0.19 -7.47
N PRO A 120 -11.14 1.12 -8.17
CA PRO A 120 -12.47 0.87 -8.74
C PRO A 120 -12.46 -0.30 -9.72
N GLU A 121 -13.60 -1.00 -9.85
CA GLU A 121 -13.76 -2.07 -10.83
C GLU A 121 -13.95 -1.55 -12.25
N ALA A 122 -14.60 -0.38 -12.40
CA ALA A 122 -14.83 0.23 -13.70
C ALA A 122 -13.51 0.76 -14.30
N ALA A 123 -13.27 0.45 -15.58
CA ALA A 123 -11.98 0.68 -16.24
C ALA A 123 -11.55 2.16 -16.30
N GLU A 124 -12.46 3.09 -16.63
CA GLU A 124 -12.12 4.52 -16.71
C GLU A 124 -11.77 5.09 -15.31
N PRO A 125 -12.62 4.95 -14.27
CA PRO A 125 -12.26 5.35 -12.90
C PRO A 125 -11.00 4.66 -12.36
N PHE A 126 -10.74 3.41 -12.76
CA PHE A 126 -9.52 2.69 -12.42
C PHE A 126 -8.28 3.41 -12.97
N ARG A 127 -8.28 3.75 -14.26
CA ARG A 127 -7.13 4.38 -14.95
C ARG A 127 -6.80 5.73 -14.35
N GLU A 128 -7.81 6.57 -14.16
CA GLU A 128 -7.63 7.91 -13.57
C GLU A 128 -7.04 7.82 -12.15
N ARG A 129 -7.57 6.91 -11.32
CA ARG A 129 -7.07 6.71 -9.95
C ARG A 129 -5.68 6.11 -9.92
N PHE A 130 -5.41 5.13 -10.77
CA PHE A 130 -4.09 4.53 -10.89
C PHE A 130 -3.03 5.58 -11.23
N ARG A 131 -3.32 6.47 -12.17
CA ARG A 131 -2.43 7.58 -12.55
C ARG A 131 -2.02 8.43 -11.37
N ILE A 132 -2.97 8.89 -10.57
CA ILE A 132 -2.66 9.72 -9.39
C ILE A 132 -1.83 8.95 -8.36
N HIS A 133 -2.16 7.69 -8.08
CA HIS A 133 -1.35 6.87 -7.18
C HIS A 133 0.05 6.59 -7.71
N ALA A 134 0.21 6.42 -9.03
CA ALA A 134 1.51 6.29 -9.67
C ALA A 134 2.34 7.57 -9.55
N GLU A 135 1.72 8.76 -9.64
CA GLU A 135 2.40 10.03 -9.39
C GLU A 135 2.81 10.20 -7.92
N ILE A 136 1.97 9.79 -6.96
CA ILE A 136 2.36 9.76 -5.53
C ILE A 136 3.57 8.83 -5.36
N ALA A 137 3.51 7.62 -5.93
CA ALA A 137 4.61 6.66 -5.86
C ALA A 137 5.90 7.17 -6.52
N ARG A 138 5.80 7.91 -7.62
CA ARG A 138 6.96 8.53 -8.27
C ARG A 138 7.57 9.66 -7.43
N MET A 139 6.74 10.44 -6.75
CA MET A 139 7.18 11.56 -5.91
C MET A 139 7.84 11.09 -4.61
N TYR A 140 7.25 10.09 -3.96
CA TYR A 140 7.72 9.62 -2.65
C TYR A 140 8.68 8.43 -2.73
N GLY A 141 8.60 7.65 -3.82
CA GLY A 141 9.62 6.73 -4.29
C GLY A 141 9.82 5.46 -3.46
N GLY A 142 10.47 4.47 -4.07
CA GLY A 142 11.07 3.31 -3.38
C GLY A 142 10.25 2.03 -3.32
N TYR A 143 8.97 2.05 -3.73
CA TYR A 143 8.07 0.89 -3.61
C TYR A 143 7.30 0.60 -4.90
N LYS A 144 6.80 -0.63 -5.00
CA LYS A 144 5.90 -1.08 -6.07
C LYS A 144 4.44 -0.81 -5.70
N LEU A 145 3.60 -0.52 -6.68
CA LEU A 145 2.15 -0.58 -6.49
C LEU A 145 1.67 -2.02 -6.64
N GLY A 146 0.89 -2.50 -5.69
CA GLY A 146 0.26 -3.83 -5.72
C GLY A 146 -1.07 -3.79 -6.45
N LEU A 147 -1.28 -4.73 -7.37
CA LEU A 147 -2.54 -4.97 -8.06
C LEU A 147 -2.92 -6.45 -7.92
N ARG A 148 -4.20 -6.72 -7.67
CA ARG A 148 -4.73 -8.08 -7.79
C ARG A 148 -4.68 -8.52 -9.26
N LEU A 149 -4.26 -9.76 -9.50
CA LEU A 149 -4.14 -10.30 -10.85
C LEU A 149 -5.51 -10.38 -11.55
N SER A 150 -6.58 -10.69 -10.82
CA SER A 150 -7.96 -10.70 -11.30
C SER A 150 -8.31 -9.37 -11.98
N GLY A 151 -8.74 -9.45 -13.24
CA GLY A 151 -9.15 -8.27 -14.01
C GLY A 151 -8.02 -7.53 -14.72
N ILE A 152 -6.76 -7.95 -14.56
CA ILE A 152 -5.62 -7.34 -15.23
C ILE A 152 -5.21 -8.17 -16.45
N SER A 153 -5.52 -7.67 -17.65
CA SER A 153 -5.03 -8.29 -18.89
C SER A 153 -3.53 -8.02 -19.09
N PRO A 154 -2.80 -8.86 -19.85
CA PRO A 154 -1.39 -8.60 -20.17
C PRO A 154 -1.15 -7.26 -20.89
N ALA A 155 -2.12 -6.79 -21.68
CA ALA A 155 -2.05 -5.49 -22.33
C ALA A 155 -2.13 -4.35 -21.31
N LEU A 156 -3.13 -4.40 -20.42
CA LEU A 156 -3.31 -3.42 -19.34
C LEU A 156 -2.11 -3.42 -18.39
N PHE A 157 -1.60 -4.60 -18.00
CA PHE A 157 -0.40 -4.69 -17.15
C PHE A 157 0.80 -3.96 -17.76
N ARG A 158 1.07 -4.15 -19.06
CA ARG A 158 2.18 -3.47 -19.74
C ARG A 158 2.00 -1.96 -19.78
N GLU A 159 0.77 -1.50 -19.91
CA GLU A 159 0.43 -0.07 -19.87
C GLU A 159 0.70 0.52 -18.47
N LEU A 160 0.09 -0.05 -17.43
CA LEU A 160 0.23 0.40 -16.04
C LEU A 160 1.70 0.34 -15.58
N ARG A 161 2.44 -0.70 -15.99
CA ARG A 161 3.86 -0.83 -15.69
C ARG A 161 4.68 0.31 -16.30
N ARG A 162 4.34 0.81 -17.49
CA ARG A 162 5.02 1.99 -18.06
C ARG A 162 4.67 3.24 -17.27
N GLU A 163 3.41 3.39 -16.91
CA GLU A 163 2.88 4.55 -16.17
C GLU A 163 3.50 4.69 -14.77
N CYS A 164 3.71 3.58 -14.07
CA CYS A 164 4.37 3.56 -12.75
C CYS A 164 5.90 3.38 -12.81
N GLY A 165 6.54 3.61 -13.97
CA GLY A 165 7.99 3.56 -14.11
C GLY A 165 8.61 2.17 -13.88
N GLY A 166 7.84 1.11 -14.08
CA GLY A 166 8.28 -0.28 -13.94
C GLY A 166 8.00 -0.90 -12.58
N LEU A 167 7.59 -0.10 -11.58
CA LEU A 167 7.41 -0.52 -10.18
C LEU A 167 5.97 -1.01 -9.92
N LEU A 168 5.67 -2.22 -10.39
CA LEU A 168 4.37 -2.86 -10.25
C LEU A 168 4.54 -4.26 -9.69
N HIS A 169 3.64 -4.66 -8.80
CA HIS A 169 3.54 -6.01 -8.24
C HIS A 169 2.15 -6.57 -8.54
N LEU A 170 2.11 -7.81 -9.05
CA LEU A 170 0.86 -8.54 -9.24
C LEU A 170 0.69 -9.54 -8.11
N GLU A 171 -0.37 -9.38 -7.34
CA GLU A 171 -0.79 -10.30 -6.30
C GLU A 171 -1.72 -11.35 -6.91
N PRO A 172 -1.35 -12.64 -6.90
CA PRO A 172 -2.26 -13.70 -7.33
C PRO A 172 -3.47 -13.74 -6.42
N ASP A 173 -4.66 -13.73 -7.00
CA ASP A 173 -5.91 -13.92 -6.26
C ASP A 173 -6.23 -15.41 -6.07
N ALA A 174 -7.29 -15.70 -5.31
CA ALA A 174 -7.72 -17.07 -5.01
C ALA A 174 -8.06 -17.89 -6.28
N ALA A 175 -8.52 -17.27 -7.36
CA ALA A 175 -8.81 -18.00 -8.60
C ALA A 175 -7.50 -18.39 -9.32
N ALA A 176 -6.51 -17.50 -9.32
CA ALA A 176 -5.18 -17.82 -9.83
C ALA A 176 -4.51 -18.95 -9.03
N TRP A 177 -4.60 -18.90 -7.69
CA TRP A 177 -4.09 -19.99 -6.85
C TRP A 177 -4.79 -21.32 -7.10
N LYS A 178 -6.12 -21.34 -7.22
CA LYS A 178 -6.86 -22.56 -7.59
C LYS A 178 -6.41 -23.14 -8.93
N GLN A 179 -6.11 -22.28 -9.91
CA GLN A 179 -5.57 -22.76 -11.19
C GLN A 179 -4.19 -23.38 -11.01
N ILE A 180 -3.29 -22.74 -10.24
CA ILE A 180 -1.97 -23.28 -9.95
C ILE A 180 -2.08 -24.63 -9.25
N GLU A 181 -2.91 -24.74 -8.21
CA GLU A 181 -3.16 -25.98 -7.47
C GLU A 181 -3.68 -27.12 -8.37
N ALA A 182 -4.50 -26.80 -9.37
CA ALA A 182 -5.00 -27.79 -10.33
C ALA A 182 -3.89 -28.40 -11.22
N TYR A 183 -2.82 -27.64 -11.50
CA TYR A 183 -1.66 -28.14 -12.26
C TYR A 183 -0.58 -28.77 -11.38
N PHE A 184 -0.54 -28.42 -10.10
CA PHE A 184 0.43 -28.92 -9.13
C PHE A 184 -0.28 -29.45 -7.87
N PRO A 185 -1.04 -30.54 -7.98
CA PRO A 185 -1.65 -31.16 -6.81
C PRO A 185 -0.54 -31.62 -5.87
N VAL A 186 -0.59 -31.13 -4.63
CA VAL A 186 0.34 -31.47 -3.53
C VAL A 186 -0.01 -32.83 -2.96
#